data_AF-X8DEU6-F1
#
_entry.id   AF-X8DEU6-F1
#
_cell.length_a   1.000
_cell.length_b   1.000
_cell.length_c   1.000
_cell.angle_alpha   90.00
_cell.angle_beta   90.00
_cell.angle_gamma   90.00
#
_symmetry.space_group_name_H-M   'P 1'
#
loop_
_entity.id
_entity.type
_entity.pdbx_description
1 polymer ?
#
loop_
_entity_poly.entity_id
_entity_poly.type
_entity_poly.pdbx_seq_one_letter_code
_entity_poly.pdbx_strand_id
1 'polypeptide(L)'
;MTKLARSQQTTVNVVLQGAWALLLSSLCGHGDVAFGTTVSGRPAEVLGAESMVGLLINTVPVRATIGAATTTAELLGQLQGRHNDTLEHQHLALSDIHRITGHERLFDTVFVYENYPTDTRAAADVNGLAITGFSSRDYYHYPIAVQAGPGRELELRVQYDTDVFDAESIKELIERFKQVLVAMTAHPGRQLSSLDLLNGIGRDRWSERSNRVEGQTVDTRDTNSTYCRPATLNEQILSSIFAHVLGVDRVGVDESFFDLGGNSLGAMRVVAAINTALNANLTMLALFDAPTVRNLAQQLESTSAR
;
A
#
# COMPACT_ATOMS: atom_id res chain seq x y z
N MET A 1 -0.85 -24.20 -1.95
CA MET A 1 -0.17 -23.15 -1.16
C MET A 1 0.18 -23.60 0.26
N THR A 2 -0.79 -23.94 1.13
CA THR A 2 -0.51 -24.32 2.54
C THR A 2 0.48 -25.48 2.69
N LYS A 3 0.41 -26.49 1.82
CA LYS A 3 1.39 -27.59 1.80
C LYS A 3 2.81 -27.09 1.46
N LEU A 4 2.93 -26.20 0.48
CA LEU A 4 4.20 -25.58 0.09
C LEU A 4 4.77 -24.77 1.25
N ALA A 5 3.97 -23.87 1.82
CA ALA A 5 4.35 -23.04 2.97
C ALA A 5 4.88 -23.92 4.12
N ARG A 6 4.15 -24.98 4.48
CA ARG A 6 4.58 -25.94 5.51
C ARG A 6 5.88 -26.66 5.14
N SER A 7 6.02 -27.12 3.89
CA SER A 7 7.22 -27.85 3.46
C SER A 7 8.49 -27.00 3.45
N GLN A 8 8.33 -25.67 3.28
CA GLN A 8 9.43 -24.70 3.27
C GLN A 8 9.53 -23.93 4.60
N GLN A 9 8.83 -24.39 5.66
CA GLN A 9 8.80 -23.76 6.99
C GLN A 9 8.51 -22.25 6.96
N THR A 10 7.57 -21.84 6.10
CA THR A 10 7.16 -20.45 5.89
C THR A 10 5.64 -20.31 5.98
N THR A 11 5.12 -19.10 5.74
CA THR A 11 3.69 -18.78 5.81
C THR A 11 3.04 -18.72 4.42
N VAL A 12 1.70 -18.76 4.38
CA VAL A 12 0.96 -18.54 3.12
C VAL A 12 1.21 -17.13 2.59
N ASN A 13 1.34 -16.13 3.47
CA ASN A 13 1.71 -14.76 3.09
C ASN A 13 3.02 -14.74 2.27
N VAL A 14 4.07 -15.38 2.77
CA VAL A 14 5.38 -15.42 2.07
C VAL A 14 5.28 -16.15 0.73
N VAL A 15 4.45 -17.20 0.62
CA VAL A 15 4.18 -17.87 -0.66
C VAL A 15 3.52 -16.93 -1.66
N LEU A 16 2.52 -16.16 -1.23
CA LEU A 16 1.82 -15.20 -2.07
C LEU A 16 2.74 -14.03 -2.48
N GLN A 17 3.52 -13.51 -1.55
CA GLN A 17 4.54 -12.49 -1.79
C GLN A 17 5.61 -12.98 -2.77
N GLY A 18 6.05 -14.23 -2.66
CA GLY A 18 6.99 -14.85 -3.62
C GLY A 18 6.41 -14.98 -5.03
N ALA A 19 5.13 -15.36 -5.14
CA ALA A 19 4.44 -15.38 -6.42
C ALA A 19 4.29 -13.98 -7.03
N TRP A 20 4.03 -12.98 -6.19
CA TRP A 20 3.91 -11.59 -6.63
C TRP A 20 5.25 -11.05 -7.12
N ALA A 21 6.33 -11.27 -6.36
CA ALA A 21 7.68 -10.92 -6.75
C ALA A 21 8.10 -11.54 -8.08
N LEU A 22 7.79 -12.83 -8.29
CA LEU A 22 8.12 -13.51 -9.55
C LEU A 22 7.33 -12.95 -10.73
N LEU A 23 6.05 -12.62 -10.53
CA LEU A 23 5.24 -11.96 -11.54
C LEU A 23 5.83 -10.59 -11.90
N LEU A 24 6.16 -9.75 -10.91
CA LEU A 24 6.79 -8.45 -11.14
C LEU A 24 8.13 -8.59 -11.87
N SER A 25 8.98 -9.53 -11.47
CA SER A 25 10.26 -9.78 -12.12
C SER A 25 10.10 -10.17 -13.59
N SER A 26 9.08 -10.99 -13.90
CA SER A 26 8.72 -11.35 -15.27
C SER A 26 8.28 -10.13 -16.09
N LEU A 27 7.44 -9.27 -15.51
CA LEU A 27 6.88 -8.09 -16.16
C LEU A 27 7.92 -6.98 -16.38
N CYS A 28 8.70 -6.65 -15.36
CA CYS A 28 9.75 -5.62 -15.43
C CYS A 28 11.00 -6.11 -16.16
N GLY A 29 11.16 -7.43 -16.29
CA GLY A 29 12.24 -8.04 -17.05
C GLY A 29 13.60 -8.06 -16.36
N HIS A 30 13.67 -7.67 -15.08
CA HIS A 30 14.84 -7.78 -14.21
C HIS A 30 14.53 -8.59 -12.94
N GLY A 31 15.57 -9.16 -12.34
CA GLY A 31 15.46 -10.06 -11.20
C GLY A 31 15.26 -9.37 -9.85
N ASP A 32 15.51 -8.08 -9.75
CA ASP A 32 15.53 -7.34 -8.49
C ASP A 32 14.32 -6.41 -8.38
N VAL A 33 13.31 -6.82 -7.63
CA VAL A 33 12.01 -6.13 -7.56
C VAL A 33 11.65 -5.78 -6.12
N ALA A 34 10.89 -4.69 -5.95
CA ALA A 34 10.37 -4.27 -4.67
C ALA A 34 8.86 -4.00 -4.75
N PHE A 35 8.15 -4.30 -3.67
CA PHE A 35 6.73 -3.98 -3.47
C PHE A 35 6.48 -3.72 -1.99
N GLY A 36 5.41 -3.02 -1.63
CA GLY A 36 5.05 -2.79 -0.23
C GLY A 36 4.18 -3.92 0.34
N THR A 37 4.31 -4.17 1.64
CA THR A 37 3.36 -4.97 2.43
C THR A 37 2.96 -4.18 3.66
N THR A 38 1.78 -4.46 4.21
CA THR A 38 1.39 -3.90 5.50
C THR A 38 1.80 -4.81 6.66
N VAL A 39 2.09 -4.18 7.79
CA VAL A 39 2.30 -4.80 9.10
C VAL A 39 1.35 -4.15 10.10
N SER A 40 1.00 -4.85 11.18
CA SER A 40 0.05 -4.34 12.18
C SER A 40 0.53 -3.07 12.88
N GLY A 41 1.85 -2.85 12.92
CA GLY A 41 2.55 -1.84 13.72
C GLY A 41 2.16 -1.86 15.21
N ARG A 42 1.73 -3.03 15.69
CA ARG A 42 1.44 -3.30 17.11
C ARG A 42 2.64 -4.05 17.71
N PRO A 43 3.50 -3.38 18.50
CA PRO A 43 4.64 -4.03 19.14
C PRO A 43 4.15 -5.08 20.15
N ALA A 44 4.73 -6.28 20.11
CA ALA A 44 4.33 -7.40 20.96
C ALA A 44 4.69 -7.18 22.43
N GLU A 45 5.63 -6.26 22.70
CA GLU A 45 6.13 -5.93 24.03
C GLU A 45 5.17 -5.02 24.80
N VAL A 46 4.22 -4.38 24.11
CA VAL A 46 3.26 -3.45 24.72
C VAL A 46 1.98 -4.19 25.10
N LEU A 47 1.76 -4.35 26.41
CA LEU A 47 0.56 -5.00 26.94
C LEU A 47 -0.71 -4.29 26.45
N GLY A 48 -1.63 -5.05 25.85
CA GLY A 48 -2.89 -4.52 25.31
C GLY A 48 -2.78 -3.92 23.91
N ALA A 49 -1.59 -3.92 23.29
CA ALA A 49 -1.39 -3.38 21.94
C ALA A 49 -2.23 -4.10 20.88
N GLU A 50 -2.60 -5.36 21.09
CA GLU A 50 -3.50 -6.13 20.23
C GLU A 50 -4.93 -5.55 20.19
N SER A 51 -5.38 -4.92 21.29
CA SER A 51 -6.73 -4.40 21.45
C SER A 51 -6.82 -2.87 21.26
N MET A 52 -5.70 -2.19 21.02
CA MET A 52 -5.67 -0.74 20.89
C MET A 52 -6.43 -0.27 19.63
N VAL A 53 -7.27 0.74 19.77
CA VAL A 53 -7.88 1.40 18.61
C VAL A 53 -6.97 2.55 18.19
N GLY A 54 -6.50 2.52 16.94
CA GLY A 54 -5.59 3.53 16.41
C GLY A 54 -5.04 3.17 15.05
N LEU A 55 -4.46 4.15 14.36
CA LEU A 55 -3.80 3.97 13.08
C LEU A 55 -2.40 3.40 13.27
N LEU A 56 -2.36 2.10 13.53
CA LEU A 56 -1.13 1.38 13.85
C LEU A 56 -0.54 0.67 12.63
N ILE A 57 -1.32 0.47 11.57
CA ILE A 57 -0.84 -0.19 10.35
C ILE A 57 0.32 0.62 9.75
N ASN A 58 1.44 -0.07 9.55
CA ASN A 58 2.59 0.48 8.86
C ASN A 58 2.80 -0.25 7.53
N THR A 59 3.46 0.40 6.57
CA THR A 59 3.81 -0.19 5.28
C THR A 59 5.33 -0.31 5.18
N VAL A 60 5.82 -1.50 4.85
CA VAL A 60 7.26 -1.78 4.74
C VAL A 60 7.59 -2.35 3.35
N PRO A 61 8.74 -1.99 2.78
CA PRO A 61 9.18 -2.55 1.51
C PRO A 61 9.58 -4.02 1.66
N VAL A 62 9.20 -4.82 0.68
CA VAL A 62 9.66 -6.19 0.47
C VAL A 62 10.44 -6.22 -0.83
N ARG A 63 11.72 -6.58 -0.74
CA ARG A 63 12.60 -6.74 -1.90
C ARG A 63 12.85 -8.21 -2.17
N ALA A 64 12.80 -8.63 -3.43
CA ALA A 64 13.08 -9.97 -3.90
C ALA A 64 14.18 -9.95 -4.96
N THR A 65 15.07 -10.95 -4.96
CA THR A 65 16.14 -11.05 -5.95
C THR A 65 16.08 -12.43 -6.60
N ILE A 66 15.73 -12.48 -7.89
CA ILE A 66 15.45 -13.69 -8.65
C ILE A 66 16.47 -13.78 -9.79
N GLY A 67 17.37 -14.75 -9.70
CA GLY A 67 18.33 -15.08 -10.75
C GLY A 67 17.86 -16.23 -11.64
N ALA A 68 18.63 -16.52 -12.70
CA ALA A 68 18.30 -17.59 -13.64
C ALA A 68 18.20 -18.98 -12.97
N ALA A 69 19.00 -19.23 -11.94
CA ALA A 69 19.02 -20.50 -11.22
C ALA A 69 18.06 -20.54 -10.01
N THR A 70 17.46 -19.42 -9.62
CA THR A 70 16.65 -19.33 -8.42
C THR A 70 15.43 -20.25 -8.53
N THR A 71 15.23 -21.07 -7.51
CA THR A 71 14.09 -21.97 -7.35
C THR A 71 13.00 -21.34 -6.49
N THR A 72 11.81 -21.97 -6.44
CA THR A 72 10.75 -21.52 -5.52
C THR A 72 11.22 -21.61 -4.06
N ALA A 73 11.86 -22.70 -3.68
CA ALA A 73 12.36 -22.90 -2.32
C ALA A 73 13.33 -21.79 -1.87
N GLU A 74 14.28 -21.44 -2.74
CA GLU A 74 15.26 -20.38 -2.46
C GLU A 74 14.62 -19.00 -2.36
N LEU A 75 13.67 -18.67 -3.25
CA LEU A 75 12.94 -17.40 -3.19
C LEU A 75 12.14 -17.29 -1.87
N LEU A 76 11.44 -18.35 -1.47
CA LEU A 76 10.68 -18.35 -0.21
C LEU A 76 11.60 -18.25 1.01
N GLY A 77 12.75 -18.93 0.99
CA GLY A 77 13.76 -18.81 2.05
C GLY A 77 14.32 -17.40 2.16
N GLN A 78 14.63 -16.76 1.02
CA GLN A 78 15.09 -15.37 0.98
C GLN A 78 14.05 -14.41 1.57
N LEU A 79 12.79 -14.53 1.15
CA LEU A 79 11.71 -13.67 1.63
C LEU A 79 11.41 -13.89 3.12
N GLN A 80 11.41 -15.13 3.59
CA GLN A 80 11.23 -15.44 5.01
C GLN A 80 12.38 -14.87 5.87
N GLY A 81 13.62 -15.00 5.41
CA GLY A 81 14.78 -14.41 6.09
C GLY A 81 14.67 -12.90 6.20
N ARG A 82 14.42 -12.21 5.06
CA ARG A 82 14.24 -10.76 5.02
C ARG A 82 13.06 -10.28 5.86
N HIS A 83 11.97 -11.05 5.89
CA HIS A 83 10.84 -10.75 6.75
C HIS A 83 11.24 -10.75 8.22
N ASN A 84 11.99 -11.76 8.67
CA ASN A 84 12.47 -11.84 10.04
C ASN A 84 13.39 -10.66 10.39
N ASP A 85 14.32 -10.30 9.50
CA ASP A 85 15.19 -9.12 9.68
C ASP A 85 14.39 -7.82 9.77
N THR A 86 13.26 -7.74 9.05
CA THR A 86 12.38 -6.56 9.05
C THR A 86 11.58 -6.43 10.35
N LEU A 87 11.31 -7.52 11.10
CA LEU A 87 10.46 -7.47 12.30
C LEU A 87 10.98 -6.51 13.36
N GLU A 88 12.31 -6.42 13.53
CA GLU A 88 12.93 -5.49 14.49
C GLU A 88 12.83 -4.02 14.04
N HIS A 89 12.65 -3.79 12.74
CA HIS A 89 12.66 -2.46 12.11
C HIS A 89 11.30 -2.01 11.59
N GLN A 90 10.26 -2.86 11.68
CA GLN A 90 8.93 -2.61 11.12
C GLN A 90 8.18 -1.45 11.79
N HIS A 91 8.76 -0.85 12.83
CA HIS A 91 8.28 0.36 13.50
C HIS A 91 8.69 1.66 12.77
N LEU A 92 9.66 1.60 11.85
CA LEU A 92 10.08 2.75 11.06
C LEU A 92 8.99 3.13 10.06
N ALA A 93 8.57 4.39 10.07
CA ALA A 93 7.58 4.90 9.12
C ALA A 93 8.14 4.88 7.69
N LEU A 94 7.31 4.55 6.70
CA LEU A 94 7.71 4.53 5.29
C LEU A 94 8.35 5.85 4.84
N SER A 95 7.87 6.99 5.34
CA SER A 95 8.44 8.31 5.05
C SER A 95 9.88 8.45 5.54
N ASP A 96 10.22 7.86 6.69
CA ASP A 96 11.62 7.81 7.16
C ASP A 96 12.47 6.90 6.27
N ILE A 97 11.93 5.79 5.78
CA ILE A 97 12.64 4.91 4.85
C ILE A 97 12.92 5.65 3.53
N HIS A 98 11.94 6.37 2.97
CA HIS A 98 12.14 7.24 1.79
C HIS A 98 13.24 8.26 2.04
N ARG A 99 13.17 8.97 3.17
CA ARG A 99 14.14 10.01 3.55
C ARG A 99 15.57 9.46 3.73
N ILE A 100 15.73 8.32 4.39
CA ILE A 100 17.04 7.71 4.65
C ILE A 100 17.66 7.17 3.36
N THR A 101 16.84 6.60 2.47
CA THR A 101 17.32 6.03 1.21
C THR A 101 17.52 7.09 0.12
N GLY A 102 16.90 8.27 0.26
CA GLY A 102 16.91 9.31 -0.76
C GLY A 102 16.04 9.00 -1.98
N HIS A 103 15.19 7.97 -1.89
CA HIS A 103 14.24 7.62 -2.95
C HIS A 103 12.87 8.22 -2.66
N GLU A 104 12.30 8.94 -3.62
CA GLU A 104 10.94 9.49 -3.52
C GLU A 104 9.87 8.38 -3.52
N ARG A 105 10.15 7.27 -4.22
CA ARG A 105 9.28 6.10 -4.32
C ARG A 105 10.12 4.83 -4.27
N LEU A 106 9.90 3.98 -3.27
CA LEU A 106 10.58 2.68 -3.15
C LEU A 106 9.88 1.55 -3.92
N PHE A 107 8.58 1.70 -4.16
CA PHE A 107 7.74 0.75 -4.88
C PHE A 107 6.45 1.43 -5.37
N ASP A 108 5.85 0.87 -6.41
CA ASP A 108 4.63 1.36 -7.06
C ASP A 108 3.44 0.39 -6.90
N THR A 109 3.65 -0.73 -6.20
CA THR A 109 2.61 -1.70 -5.91
C THR A 109 2.70 -2.23 -4.48
N VAL A 110 1.54 -2.59 -3.92
CA VAL A 110 1.44 -3.24 -2.62
C VAL A 110 0.73 -4.59 -2.72
N PHE A 111 1.23 -5.56 -1.96
CA PHE A 111 0.60 -6.85 -1.76
C PHE A 111 0.36 -7.07 -0.27
N VAL A 112 -0.91 -7.17 0.12
CA VAL A 112 -1.35 -7.26 1.51
C VAL A 112 -2.01 -8.62 1.73
N TYR A 113 -1.61 -9.31 2.81
CA TYR A 113 -2.30 -10.52 3.27
C TYR A 113 -2.98 -10.23 4.61
N GLU A 114 -4.31 -10.19 4.60
CA GLU A 114 -5.11 -9.86 5.78
C GLU A 114 -5.56 -11.10 6.52
N ASN A 115 -4.78 -11.53 7.51
CA ASN A 115 -5.09 -12.74 8.27
C ASN A 115 -5.89 -12.48 9.56
N TYR A 116 -6.64 -11.39 9.64
CA TYR A 116 -7.49 -11.12 10.81
C TYR A 116 -8.88 -11.72 10.59
N PRO A 117 -9.51 -12.27 11.64
CA PRO A 117 -10.85 -12.84 11.52
C PRO A 117 -11.84 -11.71 11.21
N THR A 118 -12.23 -11.60 9.95
CA THR A 118 -13.41 -10.83 9.51
C THR A 118 -14.67 -11.65 9.79
N ASP A 119 -14.78 -12.23 11.00
CA ASP A 119 -15.93 -13.03 11.38
C ASP A 119 -17.13 -12.10 11.61
N THR A 120 -17.88 -11.87 10.53
CA THR A 120 -19.22 -11.27 10.54
C THR A 120 -20.19 -12.01 11.47
N ARG A 121 -19.89 -13.27 11.81
CA ARG A 121 -20.67 -14.07 12.78
C ARG A 121 -20.33 -13.80 14.24
N ALA A 122 -19.15 -13.26 14.56
CA ALA A 122 -18.78 -12.98 15.95
C ALA A 122 -19.34 -11.65 16.48
N ALA A 123 -19.76 -10.74 15.59
CA ALA A 123 -20.42 -9.49 15.97
C ALA A 123 -21.94 -9.61 16.16
N ALA A 124 -22.49 -10.82 15.97
CA ALA A 124 -23.92 -11.10 16.06
C ALA A 124 -24.34 -11.50 17.48
N ASP A 125 -24.11 -10.67 18.48
CA ASP A 125 -24.88 -10.73 19.75
C ASP A 125 -24.81 -9.41 20.55
N VAL A 126 -25.08 -8.28 19.89
CA VAL A 126 -25.36 -7.03 20.61
C VAL A 126 -26.87 -6.84 20.61
N ASN A 127 -27.54 -7.28 21.68
CA ASN A 127 -28.98 -7.06 21.93
C ASN A 127 -29.93 -7.57 20.83
N GLY A 128 -29.67 -8.74 20.25
CA GLY A 128 -30.56 -9.33 19.24
C GLY A 128 -30.57 -8.62 17.87
N LEU A 129 -29.62 -7.71 17.64
CA LEU A 129 -29.36 -7.10 16.34
C LEU A 129 -28.24 -7.88 15.62
N ALA A 130 -28.51 -8.28 14.39
CA ALA A 130 -27.52 -8.90 13.51
C ALA A 130 -26.93 -7.84 12.57
N ILE A 131 -25.61 -7.72 12.53
CA ILE A 131 -24.92 -6.96 11.48
C ILE A 131 -25.04 -7.77 10.19
N THR A 132 -25.87 -7.30 9.26
CA THR A 132 -26.17 -8.00 8.00
C THR A 132 -25.16 -7.73 6.89
N GLY A 133 -24.28 -6.73 7.07
CA GLY A 133 -23.25 -6.38 6.12
C GLY A 133 -22.17 -5.48 6.71
N PHE A 134 -20.94 -5.69 6.27
CA PHE A 134 -19.79 -4.85 6.56
C PHE A 134 -19.12 -4.50 5.23
N SER A 135 -18.98 -3.22 4.93
CA SER A 135 -18.21 -2.74 3.77
C SER A 135 -16.99 -1.99 4.28
N SER A 136 -15.79 -2.55 4.08
CA SER A 136 -14.54 -1.79 4.21
C SER A 136 -14.13 -1.26 2.84
N ARG A 137 -13.63 -0.03 2.81
CA ARG A 137 -13.02 0.57 1.63
C ARG A 137 -11.67 1.12 2.06
N ASP A 138 -10.63 0.35 1.80
CA ASP A 138 -9.25 0.79 1.98
C ASP A 138 -8.85 1.52 0.70
N TYR A 139 -8.33 2.74 0.77
CA TYR A 139 -7.79 3.44 -0.40
C TYR A 139 -6.28 3.35 -0.36
N TYR A 140 -5.70 2.74 -1.40
CA TYR A 140 -4.26 2.67 -1.59
C TYR A 140 -3.85 3.72 -2.63
N HIS A 141 -2.85 4.54 -2.31
CA HIS A 141 -2.28 5.53 -3.23
C HIS A 141 -1.29 4.92 -4.25
N TYR A 142 -1.31 3.60 -4.41
CA TYR A 142 -0.43 2.87 -5.31
C TYR A 142 -1.20 2.52 -6.59
N PRO A 143 -0.59 2.66 -7.78
CA PRO A 143 -1.20 2.30 -9.06
C PRO A 143 -1.87 0.92 -9.07
N ILE A 144 -1.32 -0.05 -8.33
CA ILE A 144 -1.93 -1.36 -8.08
C ILE A 144 -1.75 -1.78 -6.62
N ALA A 145 -2.86 -2.12 -5.97
CA ALA A 145 -2.89 -2.75 -4.66
C ALA A 145 -3.64 -4.09 -4.72
N VAL A 146 -2.99 -5.16 -4.28
CA VAL A 146 -3.58 -6.51 -4.21
C VAL A 146 -3.71 -6.93 -2.75
N GLN A 147 -4.91 -7.30 -2.35
CA GLN A 147 -5.24 -7.76 -1.01
C GLN A 147 -5.74 -9.20 -1.08
N ALA A 148 -5.13 -10.07 -0.28
CA ALA A 148 -5.44 -11.47 -0.19
C ALA A 148 -6.01 -11.81 1.19
N GLY A 149 -7.15 -12.50 1.22
CA GLY A 149 -7.81 -12.94 2.46
C GLY A 149 -7.72 -14.45 2.68
N PRO A 150 -7.69 -14.92 3.94
CA PRO A 150 -7.81 -16.34 4.26
C PRO A 150 -9.23 -16.84 3.96
N GLY A 151 -9.35 -18.10 3.57
CA GLY A 151 -10.64 -18.72 3.28
C GLY A 151 -10.49 -20.16 2.81
N ARG A 152 -11.63 -20.82 2.56
CA ARG A 152 -11.64 -22.12 1.85
C ARG A 152 -11.05 -21.97 0.44
N GLU A 153 -11.27 -20.81 -0.16
CA GLU A 153 -10.66 -20.35 -1.39
C GLU A 153 -9.93 -19.03 -1.12
N LEU A 154 -8.91 -18.73 -1.91
CA LEU A 154 -8.17 -17.47 -1.82
C LEU A 154 -9.01 -16.35 -2.45
N GLU A 155 -9.52 -15.42 -1.65
CA GLU A 155 -10.14 -14.19 -2.14
C GLU A 155 -9.05 -13.17 -2.44
N LEU A 156 -9.08 -12.59 -3.64
CA LEU A 156 -8.23 -11.48 -4.05
C LEU A 156 -9.09 -10.27 -4.32
N ARG A 157 -8.79 -9.16 -3.66
CA ARG A 157 -9.30 -7.82 -3.99
C ARG A 157 -8.19 -7.04 -4.64
N VAL A 158 -8.50 -6.44 -5.79
CA VAL A 158 -7.53 -5.66 -6.56
C VAL A 158 -8.08 -4.27 -6.74
N GLN A 159 -7.29 -3.29 -6.31
CA GLN A 159 -7.55 -1.88 -6.55
C GLN A 159 -6.47 -1.37 -7.49
N TYR A 160 -6.86 -0.53 -8.43
CA TYR A 160 -5.95 -0.01 -9.44
C TYR A 160 -6.38 1.36 -9.90
N ASP A 161 -5.39 2.15 -10.32
CA ASP A 161 -5.60 3.43 -10.97
C ASP A 161 -6.15 3.20 -12.39
N THR A 162 -7.36 3.70 -12.66
CA THR A 162 -8.04 3.56 -13.95
C THR A 162 -7.44 4.42 -15.06
N ASP A 163 -6.65 5.45 -14.72
CA ASP A 163 -5.94 6.26 -15.70
C ASP A 163 -4.71 5.52 -16.24
N VAL A 164 -4.19 4.56 -15.45
CA VAL A 164 -3.05 3.72 -15.85
C VAL A 164 -3.52 2.37 -16.38
N PHE A 165 -4.47 1.70 -15.71
CA PHE A 165 -4.88 0.33 -15.98
C PHE A 165 -6.36 0.20 -16.35
N ASP A 166 -6.64 -0.63 -17.35
CA ASP A 166 -7.99 -1.07 -17.68
C ASP A 166 -8.31 -2.42 -17.00
N ALA A 167 -9.61 -2.71 -16.86
CA ALA A 167 -10.08 -3.91 -16.17
C ALA A 167 -9.64 -5.22 -16.86
N GLU A 168 -9.40 -5.21 -18.18
CA GLU A 168 -8.94 -6.39 -18.93
C GLU A 168 -7.49 -6.71 -18.57
N SER A 169 -6.62 -5.70 -18.59
CA SER A 169 -5.21 -5.81 -18.21
C SER A 169 -5.05 -6.31 -16.77
N ILE A 170 -5.92 -5.87 -15.85
CA ILE A 170 -5.91 -6.35 -14.45
C ILE A 170 -6.36 -7.80 -14.35
N LYS A 171 -7.37 -8.22 -15.13
CA LYS A 171 -7.78 -9.64 -15.17
C LYS A 171 -6.63 -10.51 -15.68
N GLU A 172 -5.96 -10.11 -16.75
CA GLU A 172 -4.80 -10.82 -17.29
C GLU A 172 -3.66 -10.92 -16.27
N LEU A 173 -3.38 -9.84 -15.54
CA LEU A 173 -2.39 -9.82 -14.47
C LEU A 173 -2.70 -10.86 -13.38
N ILE A 174 -3.96 -10.94 -12.95
CA ILE A 174 -4.38 -11.87 -11.90
C ILE A 174 -4.42 -13.32 -12.41
N GLU A 175 -4.77 -13.57 -13.66
CA GLU A 175 -4.66 -14.90 -14.24
C GLU A 175 -3.20 -15.37 -14.30
N ARG A 176 -2.25 -14.49 -14.63
CA ARG A 176 -0.81 -14.80 -14.56
C ARG A 176 -0.36 -15.07 -13.12
N PHE A 177 -0.82 -14.27 -12.16
CA PHE A 177 -0.54 -14.51 -10.74
C PHE A 177 -1.00 -15.91 -10.30
N LYS A 178 -2.20 -16.34 -10.72
CA LYS A 178 -2.69 -17.71 -10.48
C LYS A 178 -1.81 -18.77 -11.13
N GLN A 179 -1.38 -18.57 -12.38
CA GLN A 179 -0.47 -19.49 -13.08
C GLN A 179 0.87 -19.63 -12.36
N VAL A 180 1.43 -18.51 -11.87
CA VAL A 180 2.64 -18.51 -11.04
C VAL A 180 2.44 -19.35 -9.77
N LEU A 181 1.33 -19.14 -9.05
CA LEU A 181 1.01 -19.91 -7.84
C LEU A 181 0.88 -21.41 -8.10
N VAL A 182 0.24 -21.79 -9.22
CA VAL A 182 0.14 -23.20 -9.64
C VAL A 182 1.52 -23.76 -9.93
N ALA A 183 2.36 -23.04 -10.68
CA ALA A 183 3.70 -23.48 -11.03
C ALA A 183 4.61 -23.67 -9.80
N MET A 184 4.66 -22.67 -8.91
CA MET A 184 5.43 -22.71 -7.66
C MET A 184 5.02 -23.87 -6.77
N THR A 185 3.72 -24.20 -6.73
CA THR A 185 3.21 -25.29 -5.88
C THR A 185 3.34 -26.67 -6.48
N ALA A 186 3.34 -26.80 -7.81
CA ALA A 186 3.51 -28.07 -8.50
C ALA A 186 4.97 -28.57 -8.47
N HIS A 187 5.95 -27.69 -8.67
CA HIS A 187 7.36 -28.08 -8.76
C HIS A 187 8.30 -27.11 -8.02
N PRO A 188 8.35 -27.13 -6.68
CA PRO A 188 9.09 -26.13 -5.90
C PRO A 188 10.61 -26.11 -6.14
N GLY A 189 11.19 -27.23 -6.56
CA GLY A 189 12.62 -27.34 -6.89
C GLY A 189 12.97 -26.95 -8.34
N ARG A 190 11.97 -26.61 -9.17
CA ARG A 190 12.22 -26.18 -10.55
C ARG A 190 12.72 -24.73 -10.56
N GLN A 191 13.66 -24.44 -11.46
CA GLN A 191 14.15 -23.08 -11.67
C GLN A 191 13.04 -22.17 -12.19
N LEU A 192 12.90 -20.99 -11.59
CA LEU A 192 11.84 -20.04 -11.91
C LEU A 192 11.98 -19.46 -13.32
N SER A 193 13.21 -19.38 -13.86
CA SER A 193 13.50 -18.96 -15.24
C SER A 193 12.87 -19.85 -16.31
N SER A 194 12.60 -21.11 -15.98
CA SER A 194 11.99 -22.07 -16.90
C SER A 194 10.46 -21.99 -16.96
N LEU A 195 9.87 -21.09 -16.17
CA LEU A 195 8.44 -20.81 -16.22
C LEU A 195 8.19 -19.81 -17.34
N ASP A 196 7.46 -20.26 -18.36
CA ASP A 196 7.03 -19.40 -19.45
C ASP A 196 5.83 -18.54 -19.00
N LEU A 197 6.15 -17.46 -18.28
CA LEU A 197 5.17 -16.57 -17.66
C LEU A 197 4.70 -15.45 -18.61
N LEU A 198 5.28 -15.36 -19.82
CA LEU A 198 5.07 -14.24 -20.75
C LEU A 198 4.24 -14.57 -22.00
N ASN A 199 3.68 -15.77 -22.10
CA ASN A 199 2.73 -16.10 -23.17
C ASN A 199 1.46 -15.22 -23.04
N GLY A 200 1.46 -14.04 -23.68
CA GLY A 200 0.24 -13.27 -23.97
C GLY A 200 0.33 -11.74 -24.00
N ILE A 201 1.32 -11.07 -23.41
CA ILE A 201 1.45 -9.58 -23.44
C ILE A 201 2.93 -9.25 -23.29
N GLY A 202 3.48 -8.48 -24.24
CA GLY A 202 4.89 -8.11 -24.28
C GLY A 202 5.35 -7.34 -23.05
N ARG A 203 6.60 -7.60 -22.63
CA ARG A 203 7.36 -6.86 -21.59
C ARG A 203 7.14 -5.34 -21.66
N ASP A 204 7.03 -4.82 -22.87
CA ASP A 204 7.04 -3.39 -23.18
C ASP A 204 5.87 -2.61 -22.53
N ARG A 205 4.67 -3.19 -22.42
CA ARG A 205 3.49 -2.47 -21.91
C ARG A 205 3.53 -2.20 -20.40
N TRP A 206 4.19 -3.05 -19.60
CA TRP A 206 4.23 -2.86 -18.15
C TRP A 206 5.28 -1.83 -17.75
N SER A 207 6.50 -1.95 -18.29
CA SER A 207 7.56 -0.97 -18.06
C SER A 207 7.17 0.42 -18.58
N GLU A 208 6.50 0.53 -19.74
CA GLU A 208 5.99 1.83 -20.20
C GLU A 208 4.88 2.41 -19.31
N ARG A 209 4.03 1.57 -18.70
CA ARG A 209 2.96 2.01 -17.79
C ARG A 209 3.50 2.43 -16.42
N SER A 210 4.43 1.67 -15.86
CA SER A 210 5.15 2.06 -14.63
C SER A 210 5.95 3.34 -14.90
N ASN A 211 6.61 3.45 -16.07
CA ASN A 211 7.28 4.68 -16.49
C ASN A 211 6.33 5.85 -16.82
N ARG A 212 5.01 5.65 -17.00
CA ARG A 212 4.06 6.78 -17.05
C ARG A 212 3.85 7.38 -15.67
N VAL A 213 3.98 6.57 -14.62
CA VAL A 213 4.03 7.01 -13.23
C VAL A 213 5.41 7.64 -12.94
N GLU A 214 6.52 7.09 -13.46
CA GLU A 214 7.87 7.72 -13.35
C GLU A 214 8.10 8.89 -14.32
N GLY A 215 7.28 9.04 -15.36
CA GLY A 215 7.28 10.17 -16.31
C GLY A 215 6.55 11.38 -15.75
N GLN A 216 5.88 11.21 -14.62
CA GLN A 216 5.75 12.23 -13.59
C GLN A 216 6.95 12.14 -12.64
N THR A 217 8.15 12.14 -13.21
CA THR A 217 9.32 12.68 -12.52
C THR A 217 8.97 14.14 -12.38
N VAL A 218 8.47 14.50 -11.20
CA VAL A 218 8.72 15.84 -10.70
C VAL A 218 10.22 15.92 -10.66
N ASP A 219 10.81 16.48 -11.72
CA ASP A 219 12.10 17.10 -11.60
C ASP A 219 11.97 17.97 -10.35
N THR A 220 12.75 17.64 -9.32
CA THR A 220 12.82 18.46 -8.10
C THR A 220 13.45 19.83 -8.38
N ARG A 221 13.60 20.22 -9.66
CA ARG A 221 13.74 21.58 -10.17
C ARG A 221 12.87 21.95 -11.38
N ASP A 222 11.79 21.23 -11.69
CA ASP A 222 10.74 21.74 -12.59
C ASP A 222 9.33 21.46 -12.05
N THR A 223 8.78 22.53 -11.50
CA THR A 223 7.37 22.75 -11.17
C THR A 223 6.44 22.35 -12.31
N ASN A 224 5.69 21.25 -12.16
CA ASN A 224 4.46 21.09 -12.94
C ASN A 224 3.24 20.54 -12.17
N SER A 225 3.33 20.36 -10.84
CA SER A 225 2.28 20.93 -10.00
C SER A 225 2.64 22.41 -9.92
N THR A 226 1.93 23.24 -10.68
CA THR A 226 2.15 24.69 -10.62
C THR A 226 1.87 25.07 -9.18
N TYR A 227 2.91 25.35 -8.38
CA TYR A 227 2.75 25.68 -6.96
C TYR A 227 1.67 26.76 -6.84
N CYS A 228 0.49 26.32 -6.39
CA CYS A 228 -0.64 27.19 -6.30
C CYS A 228 -0.66 27.69 -4.87
N ARG A 229 -0.31 28.97 -4.71
CA ARG A 229 -0.24 29.59 -3.40
C ARG A 229 -1.66 29.68 -2.82
N PRO A 230 -1.82 29.43 -1.51
CA PRO A 230 -3.07 29.72 -0.81
C PRO A 230 -3.59 31.12 -1.12
N ALA A 231 -4.81 31.21 -1.62
CA ALA A 231 -5.50 32.45 -1.95
C ALA A 231 -6.45 32.89 -0.83
N THR A 232 -7.09 31.93 -0.16
CA THR A 232 -8.03 32.21 0.94
C THR A 232 -7.35 32.13 2.30
N LEU A 233 -7.97 32.70 3.35
CA LEU A 233 -7.46 32.59 4.72
C LEU A 233 -7.50 31.13 5.21
N ASN A 234 -8.54 30.39 4.84
CA ASN A 234 -8.67 28.96 5.17
C ASN A 234 -7.54 28.16 4.51
N GLU A 235 -7.28 28.36 3.22
CA GLU A 235 -6.17 27.70 2.53
C GLU A 235 -4.81 28.03 3.17
N GLN A 236 -4.60 29.28 3.63
CA GLN A 236 -3.36 29.69 4.28
C GLN A 236 -3.14 28.96 5.61
N ILE A 237 -4.19 28.88 6.44
CA ILE A 237 -4.15 28.19 7.73
C ILE A 237 -3.91 26.70 7.50
N LEU A 238 -4.66 26.07 6.60
CA LEU A 238 -4.53 24.65 6.27
C LEU A 238 -3.14 24.30 5.72
N SER A 239 -2.63 25.08 4.77
CA SER A 239 -1.29 24.94 4.20
C SER A 239 -0.21 25.04 5.27
N SER A 240 -0.32 26.00 6.20
CA SER A 240 0.62 26.15 7.31
C SER A 240 0.58 24.96 8.28
N ILE A 241 -0.61 24.41 8.56
CA ILE A 241 -0.76 23.24 9.43
C ILE A 241 -0.14 22.01 8.76
N PHE A 242 -0.40 21.80 7.47
CA PHE A 242 0.19 20.70 6.71
C PHE A 242 1.72 20.79 6.72
N ALA A 243 2.27 21.94 6.36
CA ALA A 243 3.71 22.18 6.35
C ALA A 243 4.36 21.89 7.72
N HIS A 244 3.73 22.39 8.80
CA HIS A 244 4.24 22.18 10.16
C HIS A 244 4.21 20.71 10.60
N VAL A 245 3.14 19.98 10.26
CA VAL A 245 3.02 18.58 10.67
C VAL A 245 3.91 17.66 9.84
N LEU A 246 4.06 17.94 8.54
CA LEU A 246 4.92 17.20 7.63
C LEU A 246 6.41 17.54 7.81
N GLY A 247 6.73 18.67 8.44
CA GLY A 247 8.10 19.14 8.61
C GLY A 247 8.73 19.63 7.30
N VAL A 248 7.93 20.19 6.40
CA VAL A 248 8.36 20.75 5.11
C VAL A 248 8.22 22.28 5.12
N ASP A 249 8.99 22.97 4.28
CA ASP A 249 9.02 24.44 4.25
C ASP A 249 7.69 25.07 3.82
N ARG A 250 6.98 24.42 2.89
CA ARG A 250 5.70 24.90 2.35
C ARG A 250 4.91 23.78 1.70
N VAL A 251 3.59 23.97 1.63
CA VAL A 251 2.63 23.07 0.96
C VAL A 251 1.70 23.91 0.07
N GLY A 252 1.64 23.61 -1.22
CA GLY A 252 0.72 24.19 -2.19
C GLY A 252 -0.70 23.65 -2.03
N VAL A 253 -1.70 24.40 -2.53
CA VAL A 253 -3.10 24.04 -2.21
C VAL A 253 -3.60 22.76 -2.88
N ASP A 254 -2.96 22.34 -3.96
CA ASP A 254 -3.27 21.13 -4.72
C ASP A 254 -2.39 19.93 -4.32
N GLU A 255 -1.44 20.12 -3.41
CA GLU A 255 -0.59 19.04 -2.93
C GLU A 255 -1.32 18.22 -1.88
N SER A 256 -1.33 16.90 -2.08
CA SER A 256 -1.93 15.93 -1.17
C SER A 256 -1.07 15.75 0.08
N PHE A 257 -1.71 15.76 1.25
CA PHE A 257 -1.06 15.49 2.53
C PHE A 257 -0.28 14.17 2.52
N PHE A 258 -0.87 13.12 1.93
CA PHE A 258 -0.31 11.78 1.92
C PHE A 258 0.83 11.65 0.90
N ASP A 259 0.73 12.33 -0.24
CA ASP A 259 1.77 12.32 -1.28
C ASP A 259 3.03 13.03 -0.80
N LEU A 260 2.88 14.03 0.06
CA LEU A 260 3.98 14.74 0.73
C LEU A 260 4.57 13.95 1.92
N GLY A 261 4.21 12.67 2.08
CA GLY A 261 4.75 11.80 3.13
C GLY A 261 3.98 11.86 4.45
N GLY A 262 2.76 12.40 4.45
CA GLY A 262 1.85 12.37 5.58
C GLY A 262 1.52 10.95 6.00
N ASN A 263 1.77 10.63 7.27
CA ASN A 263 1.46 9.33 7.85
C ASN A 263 0.26 9.43 8.80
N SER A 264 -0.14 8.29 9.35
CA SER A 264 -1.21 8.14 10.33
C SER A 264 -1.16 9.12 11.51
N LEU A 265 0.01 9.26 12.14
CA LEU A 265 0.19 10.18 13.27
C LEU A 265 0.13 11.63 12.81
N GLY A 266 0.71 11.93 11.65
CA GLY A 266 0.59 13.22 10.98
C GLY A 266 -0.86 13.58 10.68
N ALA A 267 -1.64 12.66 10.12
CA ALA A 267 -3.05 12.86 9.79
C ALA A 267 -3.86 13.18 11.04
N MET A 268 -3.68 12.45 12.15
CA MET A 268 -4.33 12.77 13.42
C MET A 268 -3.94 14.16 13.94
N ARG A 269 -2.65 14.51 13.88
CA ARG A 269 -2.15 15.82 14.30
C ARG A 269 -2.71 16.95 13.45
N VAL A 270 -2.81 16.74 12.13
CA VAL A 270 -3.43 17.68 11.19
C VAL A 270 -4.90 17.86 11.53
N VAL A 271 -5.69 16.79 11.63
CA VAL A 271 -7.13 16.90 11.96
C VAL A 271 -7.34 17.62 13.29
N ALA A 272 -6.57 17.27 14.32
CA ALA A 272 -6.65 17.93 15.63
C ALA A 272 -6.28 19.42 15.55
N ALA A 273 -5.21 19.76 14.82
CA ALA A 273 -4.76 21.13 14.65
C ALA A 273 -5.78 21.96 13.85
N ILE A 274 -6.39 21.40 12.80
CA ILE A 274 -7.43 22.06 12.00
C ILE A 274 -8.67 22.32 12.84
N ASN A 275 -9.16 21.31 13.57
CA ASN A 275 -10.34 21.45 14.42
C ASN A 275 -10.12 22.52 15.49
N THR A 276 -8.91 22.60 16.03
CA THR A 276 -8.53 23.63 17.00
C THR A 276 -8.44 25.02 16.36
N ALA A 277 -7.79 25.14 15.20
CA ALA A 277 -7.51 26.44 14.56
C ALA A 277 -8.75 27.06 13.90
N LEU A 278 -9.63 26.24 13.31
CA LEU A 278 -10.79 26.68 12.55
C LEU A 278 -12.12 26.46 13.28
N ASN A 279 -12.08 25.96 14.52
CA ASN A 279 -13.27 25.54 15.28
C ASN A 279 -14.19 24.62 14.45
N ALA A 280 -13.57 23.69 13.73
CA ALA A 280 -14.21 22.76 12.83
C ALA A 280 -14.47 21.40 13.50
N ASN A 281 -15.34 20.59 12.89
CA ASN A 281 -15.57 19.19 13.25
C ASN A 281 -15.10 18.26 12.12
N LEU A 282 -13.89 18.48 11.63
CA LEU A 282 -13.28 17.65 10.61
C LEU A 282 -13.04 16.25 11.17
N THR A 283 -13.52 15.24 10.45
CA THR A 283 -13.27 13.84 10.77
C THR A 283 -12.05 13.34 10.00
N MET A 284 -11.47 12.23 10.45
CA MET A 284 -10.40 11.58 9.71
C MET A 284 -10.84 11.17 8.29
N LEU A 285 -12.09 10.70 8.15
CA LEU A 285 -12.66 10.34 6.85
C LEU A 285 -12.65 11.51 5.87
N ALA A 286 -12.97 12.72 6.35
CA ALA A 286 -12.96 13.93 5.53
C ALA A 286 -11.55 14.26 5.00
N LEU A 287 -10.51 14.03 5.80
CA LEU A 287 -9.12 14.19 5.36
C LEU A 287 -8.71 13.15 4.29
N PHE A 288 -9.21 11.92 4.38
CA PHE A 288 -8.96 10.90 3.35
C PHE A 288 -9.73 11.17 2.05
N ASP A 289 -10.97 11.63 2.14
CA ASP A 289 -11.80 11.96 0.97
C ASP A 289 -11.30 13.24 0.26
N ALA A 290 -10.72 14.18 1.02
CA ALA A 290 -10.16 15.42 0.52
C ALA A 290 -8.74 15.62 1.07
N PRO A 291 -7.70 14.98 0.48
CA PRO A 291 -6.35 15.04 1.04
C PRO A 291 -5.58 16.31 0.70
N THR A 292 -6.14 17.24 -0.10
CA THR A 292 -5.51 18.51 -0.48
C THR A 292 -6.09 19.68 0.29
N VAL A 293 -5.29 20.74 0.47
CA VAL A 293 -5.72 21.96 1.16
C VAL A 293 -6.93 22.62 0.47
N ARG A 294 -6.96 22.65 -0.87
CA ARG A 294 -8.08 23.24 -1.63
C ARG A 294 -9.39 22.48 -1.37
N ASN A 295 -9.35 21.16 -1.44
CA ASN A 295 -10.56 20.34 -1.28
C ASN A 295 -11.06 20.38 0.17
N LEU A 296 -10.17 20.43 1.16
CA LEU A 296 -10.55 20.60 2.57
C LEU A 296 -11.14 21.98 2.83
N ALA A 297 -10.56 23.04 2.27
CA ALA A 297 -11.12 24.39 2.40
C ALA A 297 -12.55 24.45 1.87
N GLN A 298 -12.80 23.87 0.69
CA GLN A 298 -14.14 23.79 0.10
C GLN A 298 -15.13 22.97 0.95
N GLN A 299 -14.70 21.83 1.51
CA GLN A 299 -15.56 21.04 2.40
C GLN A 299 -15.92 21.78 3.69
N LEU A 300 -14.96 22.47 4.30
CA LEU A 300 -15.18 23.25 5.51
C LEU A 300 -16.14 24.41 5.27
N GLU A 301 -15.99 25.11 4.14
CA GLU A 301 -16.90 26.19 3.73
C GLU A 301 -18.33 25.68 3.46
N SER A 302 -18.46 24.50 2.85
CA SER A 302 -19.77 23.87 2.60
C SER A 302 -20.49 23.44 3.89
N THR A 303 -19.73 23.12 4.94
CA THR A 303 -20.26 22.67 6.23
C THR A 303 -20.66 23.85 7.11
N SER A 304 -19.98 25.00 6.99
CA SER A 304 -20.35 26.25 7.68
C SER A 304 -21.54 26.98 7.05
N ALA A 305 -21.94 26.64 5.82
CA ALA A 305 -23.09 27.21 5.13
C ALA A 305 -24.42 26.48 5.40
N ARG A 306 -24.42 25.43 6.23
CA ARG A 306 -25.59 24.69 6.70
C ARG A 306 -25.87 24.99 8.16
#